data_AF-A0A2K9AJ79-F1
#
_entry.id   AF-A0A2K9AJ79-F1
#
_cell.length_a   1.000
_cell.length_b   1.000
_cell.length_c   1.000
_cell.angle_alpha   90.00
_cell.angle_beta   90.00
_cell.angle_gamma   90.00
#
_symmetry.space_group_name_H-M   'P 1'
#
loop_
_entity.id
_entity.type
_entity.pdbx_description
1 polymer ?
#
loop_
_entity_poly.entity_id
_entity_poly.type
_entity_poly.pdbx_seq_one_letter_code
_entity_poly.pdbx_strand_id
1 'polypeptide(L)'
;MLLALSLVALLIGPFLVGLFPYNRRLDNFLFAFVLVSVGGLLLIDVLPAIWEHISYALIPMVLLGFFGPGLIEITFRRAADKAHSLAIFLGVTGLMIHATLDGAAIVTNDTNPMLAYAVILHRIVVGLSIWWIVQPQWGNFRTWLVFGFMFITTIIGYYAGEQQLTGLHSNVVDYFQAFISGTLLHVIIHRPHVDDHGHIHHHDHSVPVSVIHEGAHEEHKNEADSEAAHSHGFVIKHKGYFAVGVLFATVLLFVLHLIHQH
;
A
#
# COMPACT_ATOMS: atom_id res chain seq x y z
N MET A 1 0.24 -8.97 -25.27
CA MET A 1 0.30 -7.47 -25.17
C MET A 1 0.06 -6.96 -23.75
N LEU A 2 -0.89 -7.55 -23.00
CA LEU A 2 -1.19 -7.13 -21.62
C LEU A 2 0.01 -7.23 -20.66
N LEU A 3 0.84 -8.29 -20.75
CA LEU A 3 2.07 -8.40 -19.97
C LEU A 3 2.98 -7.18 -20.16
N ALA A 4 3.25 -6.79 -21.40
CA ALA A 4 4.10 -5.62 -21.68
C ALA A 4 3.49 -4.33 -21.11
N LEU A 5 2.19 -4.10 -21.31
CA LEU A 5 1.46 -2.97 -20.72
C LEU A 5 1.58 -2.94 -19.20
N SER A 6 1.49 -4.09 -18.56
CA SER A 6 1.57 -4.21 -17.11
C SER A 6 2.99 -3.90 -16.58
N LEU A 7 4.03 -4.37 -17.28
CA LEU A 7 5.43 -4.08 -16.94
C LEU A 7 5.75 -2.59 -17.14
N VAL A 8 5.25 -1.99 -18.23
CA VAL A 8 5.36 -0.55 -18.47
C VAL A 8 4.65 0.21 -17.36
N ALA A 9 3.43 -0.18 -16.99
CA ALA A 9 2.66 0.46 -15.93
C ALA A 9 3.42 0.47 -14.58
N LEU A 10 4.12 -0.62 -14.23
CA LEU A 10 4.96 -0.66 -13.04
C LEU A 10 6.09 0.38 -13.10
N LEU A 11 6.71 0.59 -14.27
CA LEU A 11 7.77 1.58 -14.43
C LEU A 11 7.26 3.03 -14.48
N ILE A 12 5.99 3.27 -14.78
CA ILE A 12 5.44 4.64 -14.79
C ILE A 12 5.67 5.34 -13.44
N GLY A 13 5.62 4.61 -12.32
CA GLY A 13 5.87 5.13 -10.97
C GLY A 13 7.16 5.96 -10.84
N PRO A 14 8.36 5.37 -11.01
CA PRO A 14 9.63 6.10 -10.94
C PRO A 14 9.71 7.28 -11.91
N PHE A 15 9.18 7.14 -13.13
CA PHE A 15 9.16 8.24 -14.10
C PHE A 15 8.30 9.40 -13.60
N LEU A 16 7.10 9.14 -13.06
CA LEU A 16 6.23 10.17 -12.50
C LEU A 16 6.88 10.92 -11.34
N VAL A 17 7.64 10.23 -10.46
CA VAL A 17 8.38 10.91 -9.38
C VAL A 17 9.48 11.81 -9.91
N GLY A 18 10.14 11.44 -11.01
CA GLY A 18 11.13 12.28 -11.67
C GLY A 18 10.53 13.54 -12.31
N LEU A 19 9.28 13.48 -12.75
CA LEU A 19 8.58 14.60 -13.41
C LEU A 19 7.87 15.54 -12.42
N PHE A 20 7.40 15.03 -11.29
CA PHE A 20 6.60 15.80 -10.34
C PHE A 20 7.31 15.92 -8.98
N PRO A 21 7.70 17.14 -8.54
CA PRO A 21 8.21 17.32 -7.19
C PRO A 21 7.15 16.94 -6.15
N TYR A 22 7.60 16.36 -5.04
CA TYR A 22 6.72 15.89 -3.97
C TYR A 22 5.75 16.99 -3.53
N ASN A 23 4.44 16.71 -3.63
CA ASN A 23 3.39 17.63 -3.22
C ASN A 23 2.30 16.84 -2.49
N ARG A 24 1.91 17.32 -1.30
CA ARG A 24 0.82 16.76 -0.47
C ARG A 24 -0.49 16.55 -1.23
N ARG A 25 -0.76 17.36 -2.27
CA ARG A 25 -1.94 17.21 -3.15
C ARG A 25 -1.89 15.95 -4.01
N LEU A 26 -0.71 15.65 -4.58
CA LEU A 26 -0.48 14.46 -5.38
C LEU A 26 -0.58 13.21 -4.50
N ASP A 27 0.00 13.26 -3.31
CA ASP A 27 -0.07 12.19 -2.31
C ASP A 27 -1.52 11.85 -1.91
N ASN A 28 -2.37 12.86 -1.65
CA ASN A 28 -3.79 12.64 -1.33
C ASN A 28 -4.61 12.10 -2.52
N PHE A 29 -4.31 12.54 -3.75
CA PHE A 29 -4.95 12.01 -4.95
C PHE A 29 -4.59 10.53 -5.16
N LEU A 30 -3.30 10.21 -5.06
CA LEU A 30 -2.81 8.86 -5.24
C LEU A 30 -3.34 7.94 -4.16
N PHE A 31 -3.36 8.38 -2.90
CA PHE A 31 -3.95 7.62 -1.81
C PHE A 31 -5.44 7.29 -2.06
N ALA A 32 -6.24 8.28 -2.48
CA ALA A 32 -7.64 8.05 -2.82
C ALA A 32 -7.78 7.05 -3.98
N PHE A 33 -6.91 7.17 -4.97
CA PHE A 33 -6.85 6.25 -6.09
C PHE A 33 -6.46 4.83 -5.64
N VAL A 34 -5.48 4.67 -4.75
CA VAL A 34 -5.09 3.37 -4.16
C VAL A 34 -6.27 2.76 -3.41
N LEU A 35 -6.89 3.55 -2.53
CA LEU A 35 -8.01 3.10 -1.68
C LEU A 35 -9.16 2.55 -2.53
N VAL A 36 -9.53 3.26 -3.60
CA VAL A 36 -10.63 2.86 -4.47
C VAL A 36 -10.23 1.70 -5.38
N SER A 37 -9.05 1.74 -5.99
CA SER A 37 -8.62 0.69 -6.92
C SER A 37 -8.27 -0.60 -6.18
N VAL A 38 -7.35 -0.54 -5.21
CA VAL A 38 -6.88 -1.70 -4.43
C VAL A 38 -7.97 -2.19 -3.48
N GLY A 39 -8.59 -1.28 -2.72
CA GLY A 39 -9.67 -1.67 -1.80
C GLY A 39 -10.88 -2.23 -2.54
N GLY A 40 -11.25 -1.64 -3.68
CA GLY A 40 -12.33 -2.13 -4.52
C GLY A 40 -12.05 -3.51 -5.10
N LEU A 41 -10.88 -3.70 -5.74
CA LEU A 41 -10.46 -5.00 -6.27
C LEU A 41 -10.39 -6.06 -5.17
N LEU A 42 -9.85 -5.69 -4.00
CA LEU A 42 -9.75 -6.60 -2.87
C LEU A 42 -11.12 -7.08 -2.37
N LEU A 43 -12.06 -6.15 -2.18
CA LEU A 43 -13.37 -6.44 -1.58
C LEU A 43 -14.34 -7.11 -2.55
N ILE A 44 -14.29 -6.76 -3.83
CA ILE A 44 -15.28 -7.17 -4.83
C ILE A 44 -14.84 -8.43 -5.58
N ASP A 45 -13.54 -8.63 -5.74
CA ASP A 45 -13.00 -9.71 -6.58
C ASP A 45 -12.21 -10.72 -5.75
N VAL A 46 -11.18 -10.25 -5.05
CA VAL A 46 -10.23 -11.14 -4.35
C VAL A 46 -10.87 -11.86 -3.17
N LEU A 47 -11.48 -11.14 -2.22
CA LEU A 47 -12.05 -11.77 -1.03
C LEU A 47 -13.22 -12.72 -1.35
N PRO A 48 -14.15 -12.37 -2.27
CA PRO A 48 -15.17 -13.32 -2.72
C PRO A 48 -14.59 -14.57 -3.37
N ALA A 49 -13.57 -14.44 -4.24
CA ALA A 49 -12.92 -15.60 -4.85
C ALA A 49 -12.26 -16.52 -3.80
N ILE A 50 -11.56 -15.94 -2.81
CA ILE A 50 -10.95 -16.72 -1.72
C ILE A 50 -12.02 -17.39 -0.84
N TRP A 51 -13.16 -16.74 -0.64
CA TRP A 51 -14.27 -17.31 0.13
C TRP A 51 -14.79 -18.63 -0.46
N GLU A 52 -14.78 -18.75 -1.79
CA GLU A 52 -15.19 -19.99 -2.47
C GLU A 52 -14.26 -21.17 -2.14
N HIS A 53 -12.99 -20.91 -1.81
CA HIS A 53 -11.98 -21.96 -1.57
C HIS A 53 -11.74 -22.28 -0.09
N ILE A 54 -11.60 -21.26 0.77
CA ILE A 54 -11.28 -21.45 2.20
C ILE A 54 -12.43 -21.06 3.14
N SER A 55 -13.53 -20.53 2.60
CA SER A 55 -14.78 -20.22 3.29
C SER A 55 -14.55 -19.50 4.63
N TYR A 56 -15.00 -20.07 5.75
CA TYR A 56 -14.89 -19.45 7.07
C TYR A 56 -13.45 -19.19 7.53
N ALA A 57 -12.46 -19.91 6.98
CA ALA A 57 -11.06 -19.70 7.33
C ALA A 57 -10.50 -18.40 6.74
N LEU A 58 -11.21 -17.75 5.80
CA LEU A 58 -10.89 -16.42 5.31
C LEU A 58 -10.85 -15.39 6.45
N ILE A 59 -11.88 -15.39 7.31
CA ILE A 59 -12.06 -14.38 8.35
C ILE A 59 -10.87 -14.32 9.31
N PRO A 60 -10.46 -15.41 9.98
CA PRO A 60 -9.31 -15.36 10.89
C PRO A 60 -8.02 -14.98 10.17
N MET A 61 -7.82 -15.37 8.91
CA MET A 61 -6.61 -14.99 8.18
C MET A 61 -6.56 -13.52 7.82
N VAL A 62 -7.67 -12.95 7.34
CA VAL A 62 -7.77 -11.51 7.08
C VAL A 62 -7.56 -10.73 8.37
N LEU A 63 -8.13 -11.17 9.50
CA LEU A 63 -7.91 -10.53 10.80
C LEU A 63 -6.45 -10.66 11.27
N LEU A 64 -5.83 -11.83 11.11
CA LEU A 64 -4.42 -12.03 11.42
C LEU A 64 -3.52 -11.14 10.56
N GLY A 65 -3.84 -11.00 9.28
CA GLY A 65 -3.16 -10.07 8.39
C GLY A 65 -3.35 -8.62 8.81
N PHE A 66 -4.59 -8.25 9.16
CA PHE A 66 -4.92 -6.88 9.53
C PHE A 66 -4.26 -6.43 10.84
N PHE A 67 -4.27 -7.29 11.86
CA PHE A 67 -3.66 -6.96 13.16
C PHE A 67 -2.19 -7.33 13.26
N GLY A 68 -1.70 -8.20 12.37
CA GLY A 68 -0.34 -8.75 12.38
C GLY A 68 0.76 -7.68 12.47
N PRO A 69 0.77 -6.65 11.59
CA PRO A 69 1.78 -5.59 11.63
C PRO A 69 1.84 -4.88 12.99
N GLY A 70 0.68 -4.48 13.53
CA GLY A 70 0.58 -3.81 14.83
C GLY A 70 1.01 -4.73 15.98
N LEU A 71 0.67 -6.03 15.93
CA LEU A 71 1.06 -6.99 16.95
C LEU A 71 2.59 -7.23 16.96
N ILE A 72 3.21 -7.29 15.79
CA ILE A 72 4.67 -7.40 15.65
C ILE A 72 5.34 -6.16 16.22
N GLU A 73 4.87 -4.97 15.86
CA GLU A 73 5.41 -3.71 16.37
C GLU A 73 5.37 -3.66 17.90
N ILE A 74 4.21 -3.98 18.49
CA ILE A 74 4.00 -4.01 19.95
C ILE A 74 4.92 -5.01 20.64
N THR A 75 5.12 -6.18 20.05
CA THR A 75 5.91 -7.28 20.62
C THR A 75 7.41 -7.01 20.57
N PHE A 76 7.89 -6.39 19.49
CA PHE A 76 9.32 -6.21 19.25
C PHE A 76 9.87 -4.80 19.55
N ARG A 77 9.12 -3.97 20.31
CA ARG A 77 9.56 -2.62 20.73
C ARG A 77 10.96 -2.55 21.35
N ARG A 78 11.42 -3.62 22.02
CA ARG A 78 12.76 -3.67 22.66
C ARG A 78 13.91 -4.03 21.71
N ALA A 79 13.62 -4.46 20.48
CA ALA A 79 14.59 -4.85 19.46
C ALA A 79 14.34 -4.10 18.14
N ALA A 80 14.16 -2.77 18.25
CA ALA A 80 13.69 -1.89 17.18
C ALA A 80 14.42 -2.09 15.84
N ASP A 81 15.75 -2.22 15.85
CA ASP A 81 16.54 -2.40 14.61
C ASP A 81 16.25 -3.73 13.90
N LYS A 82 16.07 -4.82 14.67
CA LYS A 82 15.75 -6.14 14.10
C LYS A 82 14.30 -6.21 13.63
N ALA A 83 13.39 -5.58 14.37
CA ALA A 83 11.97 -5.50 14.02
C ALA A 83 11.78 -4.74 12.71
N HIS A 84 12.46 -3.60 12.55
CA HIS A 84 12.40 -2.79 11.35
C HIS A 84 12.94 -3.55 10.12
N SER A 85 14.12 -4.16 10.22
CA SER A 85 14.70 -4.95 9.13
C SER A 85 13.81 -6.14 8.74
N LEU A 86 13.26 -6.85 9.73
CA LEU A 86 12.33 -7.96 9.48
C LEU A 86 11.03 -7.48 8.83
N ALA A 87 10.47 -6.35 9.27
CA ALA A 87 9.27 -5.77 8.68
C ALA A 87 9.48 -5.40 7.22
N ILE A 88 10.62 -4.78 6.88
CA ILE A 88 10.93 -4.46 5.49
C ILE A 88 11.14 -5.74 4.67
N PHE A 89 11.87 -6.74 5.20
CA PHE A 89 12.04 -8.02 4.53
C PHE A 89 10.69 -8.68 4.22
N LEU A 90 9.81 -8.80 5.22
CA LEU A 90 8.47 -9.35 5.06
C LEU A 90 7.63 -8.51 4.08
N GLY A 91 7.75 -7.18 4.10
CA GLY A 91 7.09 -6.29 3.17
C GLY A 91 7.52 -6.52 1.73
N VAL A 92 8.82 -6.65 1.48
CA VAL A 92 9.37 -6.95 0.14
C VAL A 92 8.99 -8.35 -0.31
N THR A 93 9.05 -9.36 0.57
CA THR A 93 8.63 -10.72 0.24
C THR A 93 7.14 -10.77 -0.09
N GLY A 94 6.29 -10.13 0.73
CA GLY A 94 4.86 -10.01 0.47
C GLY A 94 4.59 -9.32 -0.87
N LEU A 95 5.34 -8.26 -1.19
CA LEU A 95 5.26 -7.55 -2.45
C LEU A 95 5.70 -8.41 -3.65
N MET A 96 6.71 -9.28 -3.49
CA MET A 96 7.14 -10.20 -4.55
C MET A 96 6.06 -11.24 -4.86
N ILE A 97 5.44 -11.80 -3.82
CA ILE A 97 4.34 -12.76 -3.98
C ILE A 97 3.12 -12.05 -4.59
N HIS A 98 2.81 -10.84 -4.13
CA HIS A 98 1.76 -9.99 -4.71
C HIS A 98 2.00 -9.77 -6.21
N ALA A 99 3.23 -9.45 -6.63
CA ALA A 99 3.56 -9.28 -8.05
C ALA A 99 3.38 -10.55 -8.89
N THR A 100 3.64 -11.73 -8.32
CA THR A 100 3.35 -13.01 -8.97
C THR A 100 1.84 -13.17 -9.18
N LEU A 101 1.03 -12.85 -8.17
CA LEU A 101 -0.44 -12.95 -8.25
C LEU A 101 -1.01 -11.94 -9.27
N ASP A 102 -0.52 -10.69 -9.27
CA ASP A 102 -0.88 -9.69 -10.28
C ASP A 102 -0.54 -10.19 -11.69
N GLY A 103 0.61 -10.85 -11.87
CA GLY A 103 1.01 -11.48 -13.13
C GLY A 103 0.03 -12.54 -13.61
N ALA A 104 -0.37 -13.45 -12.71
CA ALA A 104 -1.32 -14.52 -13.01
C ALA A 104 -2.71 -13.96 -13.36
N ALA A 105 -3.19 -12.97 -12.59
CA ALA A 105 -4.49 -12.32 -12.79
C ALA A 105 -4.62 -11.60 -14.13
N ILE A 106 -3.52 -11.28 -14.81
CA ILE A 106 -3.57 -10.68 -16.15
C ILE A 106 -4.00 -11.72 -17.22
N VAL A 107 -3.72 -13.01 -17.01
CA VAL A 107 -3.97 -14.08 -18.00
C VAL A 107 -5.23 -14.87 -17.71
N THR A 108 -5.52 -15.15 -16.45
CA THR A 108 -6.58 -16.10 -16.07
C THR A 108 -8.01 -15.59 -16.34
N ASN A 109 -8.18 -14.39 -16.88
CA ASN A 109 -9.44 -13.65 -16.93
C ASN A 109 -9.97 -13.43 -18.35
N ASP A 110 -9.87 -14.43 -19.22
CA ASP A 110 -10.51 -14.41 -20.55
C ASP A 110 -12.03 -14.08 -20.49
N THR A 111 -12.67 -14.31 -19.34
CA THR A 111 -14.08 -13.99 -19.07
C THR A 111 -14.32 -12.58 -18.50
N ASN A 112 -13.31 -11.94 -17.89
CA ASN A 112 -13.42 -10.62 -17.29
C ASN A 112 -12.20 -9.73 -17.61
N PRO A 113 -12.08 -9.24 -18.86
CA PRO A 113 -10.97 -8.39 -19.30
C PRO A 113 -10.83 -7.09 -18.48
N MET A 114 -11.90 -6.64 -17.82
CA MET A 114 -11.87 -5.49 -16.93
C MET A 114 -10.91 -5.69 -15.76
N LEU A 115 -10.81 -6.91 -15.22
CA LEU A 115 -9.92 -7.23 -14.11
C LEU A 115 -8.46 -7.06 -14.52
N ALA A 116 -8.08 -7.52 -15.71
CA ALA A 116 -6.72 -7.35 -16.22
C ALA A 116 -6.33 -5.86 -16.34
N TYR A 117 -7.25 -5.00 -16.80
CA TYR A 117 -7.00 -3.55 -16.85
C TYR A 117 -6.95 -2.90 -15.47
N ALA A 118 -7.82 -3.33 -14.54
CA ALA A 118 -7.79 -2.86 -13.16
C ALA A 118 -6.45 -3.21 -12.49
N VAL A 119 -5.94 -4.43 -12.70
CA VAL A 119 -4.62 -4.87 -12.24
C VAL A 119 -3.52 -4.01 -12.88
N ILE A 120 -3.51 -3.83 -14.20
CA ILE A 120 -2.52 -2.98 -14.90
C ILE A 120 -2.50 -1.56 -14.31
N LEU A 121 -3.68 -0.99 -14.09
CA LEU A 121 -3.83 0.36 -13.57
C LEU A 121 -3.33 0.49 -12.12
N HIS A 122 -3.64 -0.50 -11.28
CA HIS A 122 -3.09 -0.63 -9.92
C HIS A 122 -1.56 -0.69 -9.91
N ARG A 123 -0.92 -1.33 -10.89
CA ARG A 123 0.55 -1.45 -10.92
C ARG A 123 1.28 -0.11 -11.02
N ILE A 124 0.64 0.93 -11.56
CA ILE A 124 1.18 2.30 -11.55
C ILE A 124 1.36 2.78 -10.10
N VAL A 125 0.37 2.51 -9.26
CA VAL A 125 0.40 2.83 -7.83
C VAL A 125 1.48 2.05 -7.12
N VAL A 126 1.60 0.76 -7.42
CA VAL A 126 2.61 -0.10 -6.81
C VAL A 126 4.00 0.41 -7.13
N GLY A 127 4.28 0.72 -8.40
CA GLY A 127 5.55 1.29 -8.84
C GLY A 127 5.88 2.58 -8.11
N LEU A 128 4.90 3.46 -7.96
CA LEU A 128 5.07 4.71 -7.23
C LEU A 128 5.36 4.49 -5.75
N SER A 129 4.62 3.57 -5.12
CA SER A 129 4.74 3.23 -3.71
C SER A 129 6.13 2.63 -3.40
N ILE A 130 6.63 1.75 -4.27
CA ILE A 130 7.98 1.18 -4.15
C ILE A 130 9.02 2.28 -4.18
N TRP A 131 8.91 3.18 -5.14
CA TRP A 131 9.86 4.26 -5.26
C TRP A 131 9.88 5.13 -4.00
N TRP A 132 8.72 5.51 -3.45
CA TRP A 132 8.67 6.33 -2.24
C TRP A 132 9.05 5.63 -0.95
N ILE A 133 8.81 4.33 -0.82
CA ILE A 133 9.09 3.61 0.42
C ILE A 133 10.53 3.06 0.42
N VAL A 134 10.94 2.46 -0.68
CA VAL A 134 12.22 1.74 -0.77
C VAL A 134 13.38 2.68 -1.06
N GLN A 135 13.19 3.69 -1.92
CA GLN A 135 14.29 4.58 -2.33
C GLN A 135 14.88 5.38 -1.18
N PRO A 136 14.10 5.99 -0.26
CA PRO A 136 14.68 6.74 0.85
C PRO A 136 15.42 5.85 1.85
N GLN A 137 15.05 4.58 1.97
CA GLN A 137 15.64 3.66 2.93
C GLN A 137 16.88 2.94 2.40
N TRP A 138 16.88 2.54 1.13
CA TRP A 138 17.87 1.66 0.54
C TRP A 138 18.64 2.26 -0.65
N GLY A 139 18.27 3.47 -1.06
CA GLY A 139 18.88 4.17 -2.17
C GLY A 139 18.46 3.65 -3.54
N ASN A 140 18.95 4.32 -4.58
CA ASN A 140 18.51 4.12 -5.95
C ASN A 140 18.79 2.70 -6.47
N PHE A 141 20.02 2.20 -6.30
CA PHE A 141 20.43 0.90 -6.86
C PHE A 141 19.56 -0.26 -6.34
N ARG A 142 19.34 -0.35 -5.03
CA ARG A 142 18.54 -1.42 -4.42
C ARG A 142 17.06 -1.30 -4.78
N THR A 143 16.55 -0.08 -4.94
CA THR A 143 15.18 0.14 -5.42
C THR A 143 15.01 -0.45 -6.82
N TRP A 144 15.95 -0.19 -7.73
CA TRP A 144 15.93 -0.79 -9.06
C TRP A 144 16.05 -2.32 -9.02
N LEU A 145 16.81 -2.89 -8.08
CA LEU A 145 16.82 -4.34 -7.89
C LEU A 145 15.44 -4.88 -7.50
N VAL A 146 14.71 -4.19 -6.62
CA VAL A 146 13.33 -4.56 -6.26
C VAL A 146 12.42 -4.54 -7.50
N PHE A 147 12.50 -3.50 -8.34
CA PHE A 147 11.79 -3.50 -9.63
C PHE A 147 12.18 -4.69 -10.52
N GLY A 148 13.48 -4.99 -10.63
CA GLY A 148 13.97 -6.13 -11.38
C GLY A 148 13.38 -7.47 -10.90
N PHE A 149 13.37 -7.69 -9.58
CA PHE A 149 12.74 -8.87 -9.00
C PHE A 149 11.24 -8.93 -9.26
N MET A 150 10.53 -7.81 -9.14
CA MET A 150 9.10 -7.76 -9.44
C MET A 150 8.79 -8.04 -10.90
N PHE A 151 9.63 -7.59 -11.82
CA PHE A 151 9.51 -7.94 -13.24
C PHE A 151 9.58 -9.46 -13.42
N ILE A 152 10.59 -10.09 -12.83
CA ILE A 152 10.79 -11.54 -12.90
C ILE A 152 9.58 -12.27 -12.30
N THR A 153 9.15 -11.91 -11.09
CA THR A 153 8.03 -12.60 -10.42
C THR A 153 6.69 -12.38 -11.13
N THR A 154 6.46 -11.20 -11.71
CA THR A 154 5.29 -10.94 -12.56
C THR A 154 5.29 -11.86 -13.79
N ILE A 155 6.43 -12.00 -14.47
CA ILE A 155 6.55 -12.86 -15.65
C ILE A 155 6.32 -14.32 -15.26
N ILE A 156 6.90 -14.77 -14.14
CA ILE A 156 6.65 -16.11 -13.58
C ILE A 156 5.15 -16.29 -13.33
N GLY A 157 4.50 -15.32 -12.69
CA GLY A 157 3.06 -15.34 -12.42
C GLY A 157 2.22 -15.41 -13.69
N TYR A 158 2.54 -14.60 -14.70
CA TYR A 158 1.86 -14.59 -16.00
C TYR A 158 1.89 -15.98 -16.65
N TYR A 159 3.07 -16.59 -16.77
CA TYR A 159 3.20 -17.92 -17.38
C TYR A 159 2.59 -19.02 -16.51
N ALA A 160 2.66 -18.89 -15.18
CA ALA A 160 1.99 -19.81 -14.28
C ALA A 160 0.45 -19.75 -14.44
N GLY A 161 -0.10 -18.55 -14.66
CA GLY A 161 -1.51 -18.34 -14.99
C GLY A 161 -1.89 -18.89 -16.37
N GLU A 162 -1.04 -18.68 -17.39
CA GLU A 162 -1.25 -19.13 -18.78
C GLU A 162 -1.27 -20.65 -18.93
N GLN A 163 -0.44 -21.36 -18.18
CA GLN A 163 -0.43 -22.81 -18.21
C GLN A 163 -1.69 -23.45 -17.63
N GLN A 164 -2.68 -22.63 -17.21
CA GLN A 164 -3.78 -23.02 -16.33
C GLN A 164 -3.20 -24.01 -15.32
N LEU A 165 -2.18 -23.59 -14.57
CA LEU A 165 -1.82 -24.30 -13.34
C LEU A 165 -2.96 -24.07 -12.34
N THR A 166 -4.15 -24.56 -12.70
CA THR A 166 -5.35 -24.75 -11.91
C THR A 166 -5.09 -25.71 -10.74
N GLY A 167 -3.90 -26.31 -10.69
CA GLY A 167 -3.35 -27.04 -9.54
C GLY A 167 -2.45 -26.22 -8.61
N LEU A 168 -2.16 -24.95 -8.88
CA LEU A 168 -1.53 -24.04 -7.90
C LEU A 168 -2.56 -23.35 -6.99
N HIS A 169 -3.86 -23.70 -7.10
CA HIS A 169 -4.79 -23.62 -5.97
C HIS A 169 -4.37 -24.65 -4.93
N SER A 170 -3.28 -24.36 -4.26
CA SER A 170 -3.03 -24.94 -2.95
C SER A 170 -3.75 -24.07 -1.95
N ASN A 171 -4.46 -24.68 -1.00
CA ASN A 171 -5.06 -23.96 0.12
C ASN A 171 -4.06 -22.98 0.76
N VAL A 172 -2.75 -23.30 0.73
CA VAL A 172 -1.66 -22.44 1.22
C VAL A 172 -1.62 -21.07 0.52
N VAL A 173 -1.83 -21.02 -0.80
CA VAL A 173 -1.88 -19.75 -1.55
C VAL A 173 -3.10 -18.94 -1.14
N ASP A 174 -4.26 -19.56 -1.01
CA ASP A 174 -5.49 -18.87 -0.58
C ASP A 174 -5.38 -18.35 0.87
N TYR A 175 -4.81 -19.16 1.76
CA TYR A 175 -4.48 -18.77 3.14
C TYR A 175 -3.51 -17.59 3.18
N PHE A 176 -2.44 -17.65 2.39
CA PHE A 176 -1.45 -16.58 2.30
C PHE A 176 -2.07 -15.31 1.71
N GLN A 177 -2.89 -15.43 0.67
CA GLN A 177 -3.55 -14.32 0.02
C GLN A 177 -4.58 -13.66 0.94
N ALA A 178 -5.32 -14.42 1.73
CA ALA A 178 -6.20 -13.88 2.77
C ALA A 178 -5.44 -13.08 3.83
N PHE A 179 -4.30 -13.61 4.29
CA PHE A 179 -3.42 -12.92 5.22
C PHE A 179 -2.88 -11.61 4.63
N ILE A 180 -2.34 -11.64 3.41
CA ILE A 180 -1.82 -10.43 2.74
C ILE A 180 -2.95 -9.43 2.43
N SER A 181 -4.16 -9.90 2.11
CA SER A 181 -5.32 -9.02 1.93
C SER A 181 -5.62 -8.25 3.22
N GLY A 182 -5.54 -8.92 4.37
CA GLY A 182 -5.64 -8.28 5.68
C GLY A 182 -4.56 -7.24 5.94
N THR A 183 -3.30 -7.55 5.63
CA THR A 183 -2.19 -6.59 5.83
C THR A 183 -2.31 -5.37 4.92
N LEU A 184 -2.76 -5.54 3.67
CA LEU A 184 -3.05 -4.44 2.76
C LEU A 184 -4.17 -3.55 3.30
N LEU A 185 -5.25 -4.15 3.81
CA LEU A 185 -6.35 -3.40 4.42
C LEU A 185 -5.88 -2.61 5.65
N HIS A 186 -4.98 -3.17 6.46
CA HIS A 186 -4.37 -2.47 7.58
C HIS A 186 -3.62 -1.21 7.14
N VAL A 187 -2.75 -1.34 6.15
CA VAL A 187 -1.92 -0.24 5.63
C VAL A 187 -2.78 0.87 5.01
N ILE A 188 -3.85 0.49 4.30
CA ILE A 188 -4.77 1.45 3.70
C ILE A 188 -5.54 2.23 4.78
N ILE A 189 -5.92 1.59 5.89
CA ILE A 189 -6.68 2.23 6.98
C ILE A 189 -5.75 3.05 7.89
N HIS A 190 -4.56 2.55 8.22
CA HIS A 190 -3.60 3.20 9.11
C HIS A 190 -2.54 3.95 8.32
N ARG A 191 -2.90 5.12 7.79
CA ARG A 191 -1.92 6.06 7.20
C ARG A 191 -1.20 6.85 8.32
N PRO A 192 0.14 6.92 8.33
CA PRO A 192 0.86 7.86 9.18
C PRO A 192 0.47 9.29 8.79
N HIS A 193 -0.08 10.05 9.74
CA HIS A 193 -0.40 11.46 9.51
C HIS A 193 0.90 12.25 9.59
N VAL A 194 1.24 12.96 8.51
CA VAL A 194 2.32 13.95 8.54
C VAL A 194 1.72 15.26 9.02
N ASP A 195 1.96 15.62 10.28
CA ASP A 195 1.41 16.83 10.90
C ASP A 195 1.88 18.11 10.19
N ASP A 196 1.12 19.19 10.38
CA ASP A 196 1.21 20.45 9.63
C ASP A 196 2.49 21.26 9.87
N HIS A 197 3.42 20.76 10.69
CA HIS A 197 4.67 21.44 11.03
C HIS A 197 5.93 20.78 10.48
N GLY A 198 5.84 19.75 9.63
CA GLY A 198 7.04 19.14 9.02
C GLY A 198 7.99 18.49 10.04
N HIS A 199 7.57 18.39 11.30
CA HIS A 199 8.23 17.60 12.32
C HIS A 199 7.64 16.20 12.28
N ILE A 200 8.49 15.22 11.95
CA ILE A 200 8.23 13.83 12.28
C ILE A 200 8.28 13.79 13.81
N HIS A 201 7.13 13.70 14.48
CA HIS A 201 7.10 13.45 15.92
C HIS A 201 7.65 12.05 16.17
N HIS A 202 8.95 11.96 16.40
CA HIS A 202 9.49 10.87 17.20
C HIS A 202 8.85 10.99 18.57
N HIS A 203 7.88 10.13 18.87
CA HIS A 203 7.54 9.82 20.25
C HIS A 203 8.73 9.05 20.85
N ASP A 204 9.81 9.77 21.12
CA ASP A 204 10.86 9.29 21.98
C ASP A 204 10.36 9.40 23.42
N HIS A 205 9.92 8.27 23.97
CA HIS A 205 9.86 8.12 25.42
C HIS A 205 11.29 7.91 25.93
N SER A 206 12.09 8.97 25.93
CA SER A 206 13.30 9.04 26.72
C SER A 206 13.35 10.34 27.53
N VAL A 207 13.44 10.14 28.84
CA VAL A 207 13.56 11.04 29.98
C VAL A 207 14.34 12.35 29.67
N PRO A 208 13.93 13.53 30.18
CA PRO A 208 14.67 14.76 29.97
C PRO A 208 15.99 14.72 30.77
N VAL A 209 17.11 14.60 30.06
CA VAL A 209 18.42 14.92 30.61
C VAL A 209 18.53 16.44 30.65
N SER A 210 18.58 16.97 31.87
CA SER A 210 18.84 18.37 32.19
C SER A 210 20.10 18.89 31.48
N VAL A 211 19.94 19.80 30.53
CA VAL A 211 21.04 20.66 30.08
C VAL A 211 20.79 22.04 30.67
N ILE A 212 21.62 22.37 31.66
CA ILE A 212 21.74 23.71 32.24
C ILE A 212 22.23 24.63 31.12
N HIS A 213 21.41 25.61 30.74
CA HIS A 213 21.90 26.83 30.12
C HIS A 213 21.35 28.04 30.86
N GLU A 214 22.30 28.80 31.37
CA GLU A 214 22.21 30.01 32.16
C GLU A 214 22.02 31.20 31.22
N GLY A 215 20.99 32.01 31.41
CA GLY A 215 20.93 33.35 30.81
C GLY A 215 19.57 33.84 30.31
N ALA A 216 19.03 34.81 31.06
CA ALA A 216 18.17 35.93 30.66
C ALA A 216 16.66 35.71 30.40
N HIS A 217 15.90 36.15 31.40
CA HIS A 217 14.54 36.73 31.40
C HIS A 217 13.89 37.04 30.03
N GLU A 218 12.70 36.47 29.81
CA GLU A 218 11.51 37.26 29.44
C GLU A 218 10.27 36.66 30.14
N GLU A 219 9.55 37.51 30.88
CA GLU A 219 8.21 37.25 31.41
C GLU A 219 7.20 37.21 30.25
N HIS A 220 6.37 36.18 30.13
CA HIS A 220 5.00 36.37 29.65
C HIS A 220 4.05 35.22 30.06
N LYS A 221 3.26 35.55 31.09
CA LYS A 221 1.86 35.17 31.43
C LYS A 221 1.26 33.84 30.93
N ASN A 222 0.78 33.08 31.92
CA ASN A 222 -0.29 32.07 31.82
C ASN A 222 -1.59 32.63 31.22
N GLU A 223 -2.11 31.96 30.19
CA GLU A 223 -3.54 31.88 29.87
C GLU A 223 -3.80 30.41 29.46
N ALA A 224 -4.40 29.64 30.35
CA ALA A 224 -5.82 29.28 30.32
C ALA A 224 -6.12 28.15 29.32
N ASP A 225 -6.15 26.94 29.87
CA ASP A 225 -6.97 25.78 29.50
C ASP A 225 -7.89 25.99 28.29
N SER A 226 -7.50 25.40 27.16
CA SER A 226 -8.45 24.93 26.16
C SER A 226 -8.23 23.43 26.01
N GLU A 227 -8.97 22.66 26.80
CA GLU A 227 -9.28 21.26 26.53
C GLU A 227 -9.91 21.15 25.12
N ALA A 228 -9.08 21.08 24.09
CA ALA A 228 -9.51 20.63 22.78
C ALA A 228 -9.62 19.10 22.87
N ALA A 229 -10.85 18.64 23.09
CA ALA A 229 -11.22 17.23 22.99
C ALA A 229 -10.58 16.62 21.74
N HIS A 230 -9.65 15.68 21.94
CA HIS A 230 -9.02 14.90 20.88
C HIS A 230 -10.09 14.02 20.22
N SER A 231 -10.82 14.57 19.25
CA SER A 231 -11.66 13.80 18.37
C SER A 231 -10.74 12.98 17.46
N HIS A 232 -10.65 11.67 17.71
CA HIS A 232 -10.15 10.67 16.76
C HIS A 232 -11.12 10.54 15.57
N GLY A 233 -11.37 11.66 14.88
CA GLY A 233 -12.18 11.74 13.68
C GLY A 233 -11.30 11.78 12.44
N PHE A 234 -11.67 11.00 11.44
CA PHE A 234 -11.12 11.02 10.09
C PHE A 234 -11.28 12.41 9.46
N VAL A 235 -10.33 13.32 9.69
CA VAL A 235 -10.36 14.67 9.11
C VAL A 235 -9.46 14.72 7.87
N ILE A 236 -10.03 14.37 6.72
CA ILE A 236 -9.40 14.69 5.43
C ILE A 236 -9.41 16.23 5.28
N LYS A 237 -8.27 16.89 5.55
CA LYS A 237 -8.13 18.36 5.47
C LYS A 237 -8.14 18.88 4.02
N HIS A 238 -7.89 18.02 3.02
CA HIS A 238 -7.95 18.33 1.58
C HIS A 238 -9.03 17.51 0.85
N LYS A 239 -10.29 17.64 1.29
CA LYS A 239 -11.44 16.88 0.77
C LYS A 239 -11.57 16.92 -0.76
N GLY A 240 -11.19 18.02 -1.40
CA GLY A 240 -11.27 18.20 -2.85
C GLY A 240 -10.40 17.24 -3.66
N TYR A 241 -9.11 17.11 -3.33
CA TYR A 241 -8.19 16.23 -4.08
C TYR A 241 -8.48 14.75 -3.84
N PHE A 242 -8.95 14.41 -2.64
CA PHE A 242 -9.44 13.06 -2.33
C PHE A 242 -10.66 12.73 -3.18
N ALA A 243 -11.68 13.60 -3.20
CA ALA A 243 -12.88 13.40 -4.02
C ALA A 243 -12.56 13.32 -5.53
N VAL A 244 -11.63 14.16 -6.01
CA VAL A 244 -11.15 14.09 -7.40
C VAL A 244 -10.44 12.77 -7.69
N GLY A 245 -9.61 12.26 -6.76
CA GLY A 245 -8.94 10.96 -6.91
C GLY A 245 -9.93 9.80 -6.99
N VAL A 246 -10.93 9.79 -6.11
CA VAL A 246 -12.03 8.81 -6.15
C VAL A 246 -12.77 8.90 -7.48
N LEU A 247 -13.23 10.09 -7.87
CA LEU A 247 -14.01 10.29 -9.08
C LEU A 247 -13.20 9.92 -10.33
N PHE A 248 -11.93 10.29 -10.38
CA PHE A 248 -11.03 9.93 -11.47
C PHE A 248 -10.83 8.40 -11.56
N ALA A 249 -10.54 7.72 -10.45
CA ALA A 249 -10.40 6.27 -10.42
C ALA A 249 -11.68 5.58 -10.94
N THR A 250 -12.83 6.03 -10.45
CA THR A 250 -14.14 5.45 -10.79
C THR A 250 -14.50 5.69 -12.25
N VAL A 251 -14.30 6.92 -12.75
CA VAL A 251 -14.54 7.28 -14.15
C VAL A 251 -13.59 6.55 -15.07
N LEU A 252 -12.31 6.43 -14.72
CA LEU A 252 -11.32 5.72 -15.53
C LEU A 252 -11.69 4.23 -15.66
N LEU A 253 -12.09 3.58 -14.56
CA LEU A 253 -12.60 2.21 -14.59
C LEU A 253 -13.87 2.12 -15.45
N PHE A 254 -14.82 3.05 -15.31
CA PHE A 254 -16.05 3.06 -16.09
C PHE A 254 -15.82 3.30 -17.60
N VAL A 255 -14.89 4.18 -17.96
CA VAL A 255 -14.52 4.42 -19.36
C VAL A 255 -13.84 3.20 -19.95
N LEU A 256 -12.94 2.54 -19.21
CA LEU A 256 -12.35 1.26 -19.62
C LEU A 256 -13.42 0.17 -19.80
N HIS A 257 -14.46 0.15 -18.97
CA HIS A 257 -15.62 -0.74 -19.15
C HIS A 257 -16.34 -0.49 -20.47
N LEU A 258 -16.66 0.77 -20.76
CA LEU A 258 -17.43 1.16 -21.96
C LEU A 258 -16.66 0.93 -23.25
N ILE A 259 -15.35 1.21 -23.26
CA ILE A 259 -14.49 1.01 -24.44
C ILE A 259 -14.43 -0.47 -24.83
N HIS A 260 -14.61 -1.40 -23.88
CA HIS A 260 -14.50 -2.82 -24.14
C HIS A 260 -15.84 -3.51 -24.45
N GLN A 261 -16.98 -2.85 -24.24
CA GLN A 261 -18.29 -3.38 -24.67
C GLN A 261 -18.59 -3.13 -26.17
N HIS A 262 -17.70 -2.43 -26.89
CA HIS A 262 -17.80 -2.11 -28.31
C HIS A 262 -16.55 -2.59 -29.07
#